data_AF-A0AAP0WZH1-F1
#
_entry.id   AF-A0AAP0WZH1-F1
#
_cell.length_a   1.000
_cell.length_b   1.000
_cell.length_c   1.000
_cell.angle_alpha   90.00
_cell.angle_beta   90.00
_cell.angle_gamma   90.00
#
_symmetry.space_group_name_H-M   'P 1'
#
loop_
_entity.id
_entity.type
_entity.pdbx_description
1 polymer ?
#
loop_
_entity_poly.entity_id
_entity_poly.type
_entity_poly.pdbx_seq_one_letter_code
_entity_poly.pdbx_strand_id
1 'polypeptide(L)'
;MFIAGIIKYGERTWVLRSASSGHFRDSLLPRPNPGLDYVEIIEKYGDILPGLNFAGYERCKFDPKIISDDEILDVARYFFRIFRRIYANLIFSFVEIQDSYGFFSELIEAKQAFKIIELELGFLYDVLFTKASFVYSFMGIFLRSISFISIVSAFVGFLIINKHGHSRVDLIISYVLVTGAIALEIYAVTLLLSSDWTMLWLNKHKSRLPNPIYQAVSSLRLAINGKKRWSRSIALFNLIDFCLRDKHTKFSRIRDLFSIYEKLEKYLHISPVDFSTDLQKYIFKLIIENCKNAEESPDQLTKMCSWRGEEVLRKFRTYETLGWSVEVDFDESILLWHIATDLFYSNHKDAIPESKIAGKVLSDYMMYLLVMRPFMLPKGIGQIRFQDTVAAVRRVFQDSGLPSNSDEARKILPKVDIRFGELVIKGNACQSVLFEGCRLFELLESLKTEHGQESGWKWEMISNVWVEMLCYAANQCGWNHHAQRLGRGGELLTHVSLLMAHLGLTENLKSKRGAIQPL
;
A
#
# COMPACT_ATOMS: atom_id res chain seq x y z
N MET A 1 -28.22 -6.02 -31.36
CA MET A 1 -28.33 -5.23 -30.10
C MET A 1 -28.57 -6.10 -28.87
N PHE A 2 -29.67 -6.87 -28.79
CA PHE A 2 -30.00 -7.65 -27.57
C PHE A 2 -28.92 -8.68 -27.20
N ILE A 3 -28.36 -9.40 -28.17
CA ILE A 3 -27.25 -10.36 -27.97
C ILE A 3 -26.04 -9.67 -27.30
N ALA A 4 -25.58 -8.55 -27.87
CA ALA A 4 -24.49 -7.76 -27.29
C ALA A 4 -24.81 -7.26 -25.87
N GLY A 5 -26.07 -6.88 -25.62
CA GLY A 5 -26.56 -6.52 -24.29
C GLY A 5 -26.43 -7.67 -23.29
N ILE A 6 -26.97 -8.86 -23.61
CA ILE A 6 -26.87 -10.05 -22.76
C ILE A 6 -25.41 -10.38 -22.45
N ILE A 7 -24.54 -10.38 -23.46
CA ILE A 7 -23.12 -10.67 -23.27
C ILE A 7 -22.51 -9.68 -22.28
N LYS A 8 -22.71 -8.36 -22.45
CA LYS A 8 -22.15 -7.33 -21.57
C LYS A 8 -22.63 -7.42 -20.13
N TYR A 9 -23.92 -7.73 -19.92
CA TYR A 9 -24.49 -7.91 -18.58
C TYR A 9 -24.01 -9.22 -17.94
N GLY A 10 -23.95 -10.30 -18.71
CA GLY A 10 -23.41 -11.59 -18.28
C GLY A 10 -21.94 -11.48 -17.85
N GLU A 11 -21.11 -10.83 -18.67
CA GLU A 11 -19.70 -10.53 -18.36
C GLU A 11 -19.56 -9.77 -17.04
N ARG A 12 -20.34 -8.69 -16.86
CA ARG A 12 -20.27 -7.87 -15.64
C ARG A 12 -20.61 -8.69 -14.41
N THR A 13 -21.66 -9.50 -14.49
CA THR A 13 -22.12 -10.36 -13.40
C THR A 13 -21.08 -11.43 -13.08
N TRP A 14 -20.48 -12.04 -14.12
CA TRP A 14 -19.43 -13.03 -13.97
C TRP A 14 -18.20 -12.44 -13.28
N VAL A 15 -17.69 -11.30 -13.75
CA VAL A 15 -16.51 -10.63 -13.18
C VAL A 15 -16.74 -10.25 -11.72
N LEU A 16 -17.90 -9.68 -11.39
CA LEU A 16 -18.25 -9.34 -10.00
C LEU A 16 -18.33 -10.59 -9.11
N ARG A 17 -18.90 -11.68 -9.62
CA ARG A 17 -18.93 -12.96 -8.91
C ARG A 17 -17.51 -13.50 -8.71
N SER A 18 -16.67 -13.47 -9.73
CA SER A 18 -15.30 -13.98 -9.66
C SER A 18 -14.39 -13.17 -8.73
N ALA A 19 -14.59 -11.85 -8.67
CA ALA A 19 -13.86 -10.96 -7.77
C ALA A 19 -14.35 -11.01 -6.31
N SER A 20 -15.50 -11.64 -6.04
CA SER A 20 -15.97 -11.81 -4.67
C SER A 20 -14.97 -12.63 -3.86
N SER A 21 -14.75 -12.27 -2.60
CA SER A 21 -13.71 -12.89 -1.75
C SER A 21 -13.84 -14.41 -1.66
N GLY A 22 -15.07 -14.93 -1.53
CA GLY A 22 -15.34 -16.36 -1.50
C GLY A 22 -14.94 -17.06 -2.80
N HIS A 23 -15.44 -16.59 -3.95
CA HIS A 23 -15.13 -17.23 -5.23
C HIS A 23 -13.67 -17.06 -5.65
N PHE A 24 -13.07 -15.90 -5.33
CA PHE A 24 -11.65 -15.66 -5.55
C PHE A 24 -10.81 -16.66 -4.75
N ARG A 25 -11.13 -16.87 -3.47
CA ARG A 25 -10.47 -17.87 -2.63
C ARG A 25 -10.65 -19.28 -3.17
N ASP A 26 -11.88 -19.66 -3.50
CA ASP A 26 -12.18 -21.00 -4.01
C ASP A 26 -11.45 -21.29 -5.33
N SER A 27 -11.28 -20.28 -6.18
CA SER A 27 -10.53 -20.42 -7.44
C SER A 27 -9.02 -20.66 -7.28
N LEU A 28 -8.47 -20.33 -6.10
CA LEU A 28 -7.06 -20.44 -5.78
C LEU A 28 -6.74 -21.63 -4.86
N LEU A 29 -7.77 -22.32 -4.33
CA LEU A 29 -7.56 -23.49 -3.49
C LEU A 29 -6.89 -24.60 -4.31
N PRO A 30 -5.76 -25.16 -3.82
CA PRO A 30 -5.18 -26.35 -4.44
C PRO A 30 -6.14 -27.53 -4.26
N ARG A 31 -5.96 -28.57 -5.07
CA ARG A 31 -6.66 -29.84 -4.85
C ARG A 31 -6.31 -30.38 -3.45
N PRO A 32 -7.25 -30.98 -2.71
CA PRO A 32 -6.96 -31.62 -1.44
C PRO A 32 -5.80 -32.60 -1.61
N ASN A 33 -4.75 -32.41 -0.82
CA ASN A 33 -3.62 -33.33 -0.74
C ASN A 33 -3.59 -33.84 0.70
N PRO A 34 -3.87 -35.13 0.96
CA PRO A 34 -3.87 -35.69 2.31
C PRO A 34 -2.48 -35.73 2.95
N GLY A 35 -1.42 -35.35 2.21
CA GLY A 35 -0.03 -35.56 2.62
C GLY A 35 0.47 -36.92 2.15
N LEU A 36 1.75 -37.21 2.43
CA LEU A 36 2.26 -38.57 2.34
C LEU A 36 1.60 -39.40 3.45
N ASP A 37 1.39 -40.69 3.19
CA ASP A 37 0.92 -41.60 4.24
C ASP A 37 1.96 -41.63 5.37
N TYR A 38 1.53 -41.42 6.62
CA TYR A 38 2.42 -41.34 7.78
C TYR A 38 3.28 -42.60 7.91
N VAL A 39 2.75 -43.74 7.47
CA VAL A 39 3.46 -45.04 7.44
C VAL A 39 4.63 -45.00 6.44
N GLU A 40 4.44 -44.37 5.28
CA GLU A 40 5.43 -44.28 4.20
C GLU A 40 6.58 -43.30 4.55
N ILE A 41 6.31 -42.28 5.36
CA ILE A 41 7.35 -41.35 5.87
C ILE A 41 8.29 -42.07 6.85
N ILE A 42 7.73 -42.86 7.77
CA ILE A 42 8.51 -43.57 8.81
C ILE A 42 9.37 -44.67 8.18
N GLU A 43 8.83 -45.43 7.23
CA GLU A 43 9.58 -46.49 6.55
C GLU A 43 10.69 -45.97 5.63
N LYS A 44 10.49 -44.81 4.99
CA LYS A 44 11.36 -44.34 3.90
C LYS A 44 12.35 -43.25 4.29
N TYR A 45 12.10 -42.52 5.38
CA TYR A 45 12.87 -41.33 5.76
C TYR A 45 13.27 -41.26 7.23
N GLY A 46 13.24 -42.38 7.97
CA GLY A 46 13.63 -42.45 9.38
C GLY A 46 15.00 -41.83 9.71
N ASP A 47 15.95 -41.82 8.76
CA ASP A 47 17.33 -41.36 8.99
C ASP A 47 17.83 -40.23 8.05
N ILE A 48 17.01 -39.74 7.10
CA ILE A 48 17.47 -38.71 6.14
C ILE A 48 16.34 -37.70 5.87
N LEU A 49 16.35 -36.60 6.62
CA LEU A 49 15.60 -35.38 6.27
C LEU A 49 16.59 -34.22 6.10
N PRO A 50 17.14 -34.07 4.88
CA PRO A 50 16.93 -32.79 4.20
C PRO A 50 16.75 -32.99 2.68
N GLY A 51 15.59 -32.57 2.15
CA GLY A 51 15.41 -32.47 0.69
C GLY A 51 14.11 -33.07 0.16
N LEU A 52 12.97 -32.69 0.71
CA LEU A 52 11.70 -32.90 0.01
C LEU A 52 11.59 -31.91 -1.16
N ASN A 53 11.99 -32.36 -2.35
CA ASN A 53 11.59 -31.74 -3.60
C ASN A 53 10.07 -31.88 -3.72
N PHE A 54 9.33 -30.80 -3.44
CA PHE A 54 7.90 -30.73 -3.71
C PHE A 54 7.69 -30.84 -5.23
N ALA A 55 7.23 -32.01 -5.68
CA ALA A 55 6.91 -32.25 -7.08
C ALA A 55 5.91 -31.20 -7.60
N GLY A 56 6.32 -30.42 -8.61
CA GLY A 56 5.47 -29.45 -9.31
C GLY A 56 5.76 -27.97 -9.03
N TYR A 57 6.75 -27.62 -8.20
CA TYR A 57 7.19 -26.22 -8.03
C TYR A 57 8.35 -25.88 -8.98
N GLU A 58 8.12 -24.93 -9.89
CA GLU A 58 9.15 -24.39 -10.78
C GLU A 58 9.87 -23.24 -10.07
N ARG A 59 11.16 -23.41 -9.74
CA ARG A 59 11.96 -22.39 -9.05
C ARG A 59 12.04 -21.09 -9.85
N CYS A 60 12.27 -19.99 -9.14
CA CYS A 60 12.58 -18.70 -9.76
C CYS A 60 13.80 -18.83 -10.67
N LYS A 61 13.67 -18.41 -11.93
CA LYS A 61 14.75 -18.47 -12.95
C LYS A 61 15.41 -17.11 -13.19
N PHE A 62 14.91 -16.06 -12.54
CA PHE A 62 15.35 -14.69 -12.78
C PHE A 62 16.55 -14.35 -11.88
N ASP A 63 17.58 -13.77 -12.46
CA ASP A 63 18.74 -13.27 -11.73
C ASP A 63 18.46 -11.83 -11.25
N PRO A 64 18.44 -11.56 -9.93
CA PRO A 64 18.18 -10.22 -9.40
C PRO A 64 19.25 -9.17 -9.78
N LYS A 65 20.44 -9.57 -10.25
CA LYS A 65 21.54 -8.66 -10.58
C LYS A 65 21.50 -8.15 -12.02
N ILE A 66 20.83 -8.85 -12.92
CA ILE A 66 20.85 -8.59 -14.38
C ILE A 66 19.41 -8.53 -14.93
N ILE A 67 18.51 -7.81 -14.24
CA ILE A 67 17.13 -7.66 -14.71
C ILE A 67 17.07 -6.57 -15.77
N SER A 68 16.69 -6.95 -16.99
CA SER A 68 16.35 -5.98 -18.04
C SER A 68 14.94 -5.41 -17.85
N ASP A 69 14.68 -4.18 -18.31
CA ASP A 69 13.36 -3.54 -18.25
C ASP A 69 12.25 -4.40 -18.93
N ASP A 70 12.63 -5.20 -19.93
CA ASP A 70 11.73 -6.11 -20.65
C ASP A 70 11.32 -7.32 -19.78
N GLU A 71 12.18 -7.77 -18.86
CA GLU A 71 11.94 -8.92 -17.98
C GLU A 71 11.18 -8.57 -16.70
N ILE A 72 11.21 -7.30 -16.27
CA ILE A 72 10.49 -6.84 -15.06
C ILE A 72 9.01 -7.26 -15.09
N LEU A 73 8.39 -7.23 -16.28
CA LEU A 73 7.00 -7.61 -16.46
C LEU A 73 6.77 -9.11 -16.21
N ASP A 74 7.69 -9.96 -16.68
CA ASP A 74 7.64 -11.41 -16.51
C ASP A 74 7.95 -11.82 -15.06
N VAL A 75 8.92 -11.14 -14.41
CA VAL A 75 9.22 -11.27 -12.98
C VAL A 75 7.99 -10.94 -12.13
N ALA A 76 7.38 -9.77 -12.35
CA ALA A 76 6.18 -9.38 -11.63
C ALA A 76 5.03 -10.37 -11.88
N ARG A 77 4.93 -10.93 -13.08
CA ARG A 77 3.90 -11.94 -13.39
C ARG A 77 4.12 -13.24 -12.62
N TYR A 78 5.38 -13.67 -12.48
CA TYR A 78 5.76 -14.85 -11.72
C TYR A 78 5.37 -14.67 -10.24
N PHE A 79 5.83 -13.59 -9.62
CA PHE A 79 5.54 -13.33 -8.20
C PHE A 79 4.05 -13.06 -7.94
N PHE A 80 3.36 -12.35 -8.83
CA PHE A 80 1.91 -12.13 -8.70
C PHE A 80 1.13 -13.45 -8.60
N ARG A 81 1.52 -14.49 -9.34
CA ARG A 81 0.86 -15.81 -9.27
C ARG A 81 0.96 -16.44 -7.89
N ILE A 82 2.07 -16.20 -7.20
CA ILE A 82 2.35 -16.66 -5.84
C ILE A 82 1.57 -15.79 -4.85
N PHE A 83 1.83 -14.47 -4.83
CA PHE A 83 1.40 -13.53 -3.80
C PHE A 83 -0.06 -13.11 -3.86
N ARG A 84 -0.75 -13.30 -4.99
CA ARG A 84 -2.22 -13.10 -5.06
C ARG A 84 -3.00 -13.99 -4.07
N ARG A 85 -2.40 -15.11 -3.62
CA ARG A 85 -2.96 -16.03 -2.63
C ARG A 85 -3.12 -15.39 -1.24
N ILE A 86 -2.32 -14.38 -0.89
CA ILE A 86 -2.46 -13.72 0.41
C ILE A 86 -3.82 -13.03 0.54
N TYR A 87 -4.27 -12.39 -0.54
CA TYR A 87 -5.55 -11.72 -0.60
C TYR A 87 -6.75 -12.69 -0.51
N ALA A 88 -6.49 -13.99 -0.65
CA ALA A 88 -7.45 -15.07 -0.44
C ALA A 88 -7.26 -15.78 0.93
N ASN A 89 -6.38 -15.28 1.80
CA ASN A 89 -5.99 -15.91 3.07
C ASN A 89 -5.47 -17.36 2.88
N LEU A 90 -4.70 -17.60 1.82
CA LEU A 90 -4.10 -18.91 1.54
C LEU A 90 -2.61 -18.92 1.93
N ILE A 91 -2.11 -20.11 2.28
CA ILE A 91 -0.76 -20.34 2.79
C ILE A 91 0.21 -20.58 1.62
N PHE A 92 1.48 -20.21 1.84
CA PHE A 92 2.59 -20.43 0.92
C PHE A 92 3.40 -21.68 1.23
N SER A 93 4.10 -22.21 0.22
CA SER A 93 5.16 -23.17 0.46
C SER A 93 6.42 -22.46 0.98
N PHE A 94 7.25 -23.17 1.74
CA PHE A 94 8.52 -22.63 2.21
C PHE A 94 9.45 -22.24 1.05
N VAL A 95 9.47 -23.06 -0.01
CA VAL A 95 10.30 -22.84 -1.20
C VAL A 95 9.90 -21.57 -1.95
N GLU A 96 8.60 -21.27 -2.05
CA GLU A 96 8.09 -20.04 -2.68
C GLU A 96 8.57 -18.78 -1.96
N ILE A 97 8.56 -18.80 -0.63
CA ILE A 97 9.01 -17.68 0.19
C ILE A 97 10.52 -17.54 0.07
N GLN A 98 11.27 -18.64 0.10
CA GLN A 98 12.72 -18.62 -0.01
C GLN A 98 13.19 -18.07 -1.36
N ASP A 99 12.55 -18.47 -2.47
CA ASP A 99 12.83 -17.92 -3.80
C ASP A 99 12.55 -16.42 -3.87
N SER A 100 11.41 -15.98 -3.31
CA SER A 100 11.07 -14.56 -3.25
C SER A 100 12.04 -13.77 -2.39
N TYR A 101 12.39 -14.29 -1.22
CA TYR A 101 13.33 -13.65 -0.31
C TYR A 101 14.71 -13.50 -0.96
N GLY A 102 15.25 -14.58 -1.55
CA GLY A 102 16.55 -14.56 -2.23
C GLY A 102 16.57 -13.53 -3.37
N PHE A 103 15.49 -13.44 -4.14
CA PHE A 103 15.38 -12.46 -5.20
C PHE A 103 15.35 -11.01 -4.69
N PHE A 104 14.50 -10.70 -3.71
CA PHE A 104 14.34 -9.32 -3.21
C PHE A 104 15.49 -8.86 -2.30
N SER A 105 16.15 -9.78 -1.59
CA SER A 105 17.28 -9.45 -0.69
C SER A 105 18.61 -9.21 -1.41
N GLU A 106 18.77 -9.79 -2.61
CA GLU A 106 19.91 -9.57 -3.51
C GLU A 106 19.69 -8.42 -4.50
N LEU A 107 18.46 -7.88 -4.58
CA LEU A 107 18.14 -6.80 -5.52
C LEU A 107 18.87 -5.50 -5.14
N ILE A 108 19.66 -4.97 -6.08
CA ILE A 108 20.51 -3.80 -5.85
C ILE A 108 19.69 -2.50 -5.84
N GLU A 109 18.67 -2.39 -6.71
CA GLU A 109 17.93 -1.15 -6.92
C GLU A 109 16.53 -1.18 -6.28
N ALA A 110 16.33 -0.36 -5.24
CA ALA A 110 15.02 -0.17 -4.62
C ALA A 110 13.92 0.24 -5.63
N LYS A 111 14.30 1.05 -6.63
CA LYS A 111 13.39 1.50 -7.70
C LYS A 111 12.83 0.31 -8.50
N GLN A 112 13.64 -0.72 -8.74
CA GLN A 112 13.21 -1.93 -9.44
C GLN A 112 12.27 -2.76 -8.55
N ALA A 113 12.60 -2.91 -7.26
CA ALA A 113 11.73 -3.61 -6.30
C ALA A 113 10.32 -2.99 -6.27
N PHE A 114 10.24 -1.66 -6.07
CA PHE A 114 8.96 -0.97 -6.09
C PHE A 114 8.29 -1.03 -7.46
N LYS A 115 9.03 -1.09 -8.57
CA LYS A 115 8.45 -1.25 -9.90
C LYS A 115 7.79 -2.63 -10.09
N ILE A 116 8.41 -3.68 -9.58
CA ILE A 116 7.85 -5.05 -9.58
C ILE A 116 6.58 -5.09 -8.73
N ILE A 117 6.63 -4.54 -7.51
CA ILE A 117 5.47 -4.44 -6.61
C ILE A 117 4.33 -3.64 -7.25
N GLU A 118 4.62 -2.51 -7.90
CA GLU A 118 3.63 -1.72 -8.65
C GLU A 118 2.93 -2.53 -9.75
N LEU A 119 3.67 -3.40 -10.44
CA LEU A 119 3.15 -4.29 -11.46
C LEU A 119 2.27 -5.38 -10.85
N GLU A 120 2.69 -6.00 -9.76
CA GLU A 120 1.92 -7.01 -9.04
C GLU A 120 0.59 -6.47 -8.51
N LEU A 121 0.62 -5.29 -7.88
CA LEU A 121 -0.58 -4.61 -7.43
C LEU A 121 -1.48 -4.18 -8.60
N GLY A 122 -0.89 -3.82 -9.75
CA GLY A 122 -1.62 -3.58 -10.98
C GLY A 122 -2.36 -4.83 -11.50
N PHE A 123 -1.68 -5.99 -11.52
CA PHE A 123 -2.33 -7.25 -11.87
C PHE A 123 -3.43 -7.64 -10.89
N LEU A 124 -3.24 -7.35 -9.60
CA LEU A 124 -4.28 -7.60 -8.62
C LEU A 124 -5.49 -6.69 -8.82
N TYR A 125 -5.25 -5.40 -9.08
CA TYR A 125 -6.30 -4.46 -9.44
C TYR A 125 -7.10 -4.95 -10.65
N ASP A 126 -6.41 -5.46 -11.66
CA ASP A 126 -7.04 -6.03 -12.86
C ASP A 126 -7.89 -7.28 -12.58
N VAL A 127 -7.51 -8.09 -11.60
CA VAL A 127 -8.28 -9.27 -11.21
C VAL A 127 -9.50 -8.91 -10.36
N LEU A 128 -9.38 -7.92 -9.47
CA LEU A 128 -10.42 -7.59 -8.49
C LEU A 128 -11.42 -6.52 -8.96
N PHE A 129 -10.96 -5.54 -9.73
CA PHE A 129 -11.74 -4.34 -10.05
C PHE A 129 -11.99 -4.13 -11.54
N THR A 130 -11.29 -4.86 -12.42
CA THR A 130 -11.49 -4.75 -13.87
C THR A 130 -12.02 -6.06 -14.46
N LYS A 131 -12.47 -5.97 -15.73
CA LYS A 131 -12.87 -7.15 -16.49
C LYS A 131 -11.68 -7.92 -17.06
N ALA A 132 -10.43 -7.50 -16.80
CA ALA A 132 -9.25 -8.01 -17.48
C ALA A 132 -9.14 -9.54 -17.39
N SER A 133 -9.30 -10.12 -16.20
CA SER A 133 -9.20 -11.57 -15.99
C SER A 133 -10.13 -12.39 -16.90
N PHE A 134 -11.34 -11.90 -17.16
CA PHE A 134 -12.30 -12.53 -18.07
C PHE A 134 -12.00 -12.20 -19.53
N VAL A 135 -11.69 -10.95 -19.84
CA VAL A 135 -11.53 -10.49 -21.23
C VAL A 135 -10.28 -11.09 -21.89
N TYR A 136 -9.20 -11.33 -21.14
CA TYR A 136 -8.00 -12.01 -21.65
C TYR A 136 -8.14 -13.54 -21.74
N SER A 137 -9.28 -14.10 -21.33
CA SER A 137 -9.59 -15.50 -21.56
C SER A 137 -10.04 -15.74 -23.01
N PHE A 138 -9.82 -16.94 -23.52
CA PHE A 138 -10.31 -17.35 -24.84
C PHE A 138 -11.83 -17.10 -25.00
N MET A 139 -12.60 -17.41 -23.95
CA MET A 139 -14.04 -17.19 -23.91
C MET A 139 -14.39 -15.69 -23.97
N GLY A 140 -13.63 -14.84 -23.26
CA GLY A 140 -13.83 -13.39 -23.29
C GLY A 140 -13.57 -12.79 -24.66
N ILE A 141 -12.50 -13.19 -25.34
CA ILE A 141 -12.19 -12.76 -26.70
C ILE A 141 -13.31 -13.19 -27.67
N PHE A 142 -13.75 -14.45 -27.57
CA PHE A 142 -14.83 -14.98 -28.40
C PHE A 142 -16.14 -14.22 -28.22
N LEU A 143 -16.56 -13.97 -26.97
CA LEU A 143 -17.78 -13.22 -26.67
C LEU A 143 -17.71 -11.76 -27.11
N ARG A 144 -16.55 -11.11 -27.01
CA ARG A 144 -16.35 -9.76 -27.54
C ARG A 144 -16.46 -9.70 -29.06
N SER A 145 -15.90 -10.68 -29.77
CA SER A 145 -16.05 -10.78 -31.22
C SER A 145 -17.54 -10.89 -31.61
N ILE A 146 -18.31 -11.71 -30.90
CA ILE A 146 -19.76 -11.82 -31.11
C ILE A 146 -20.47 -10.49 -30.82
N SER A 147 -20.14 -9.82 -29.71
CA SER A 147 -20.72 -8.52 -29.34
C SER A 147 -20.44 -7.47 -30.43
N PHE A 148 -19.19 -7.35 -30.86
CA PHE A 148 -18.76 -6.40 -31.87
C PHE A 148 -19.46 -6.65 -33.21
N ILE A 149 -19.43 -7.90 -33.70
CA ILE A 149 -20.10 -8.28 -34.95
C ILE A 149 -21.61 -7.99 -34.84
N SER A 150 -22.25 -8.33 -33.72
CA SER A 150 -23.68 -8.08 -33.49
C SER A 150 -24.06 -6.59 -33.51
N ILE A 151 -23.16 -5.70 -33.04
CA ILE A 151 -23.37 -4.25 -33.07
C ILE A 151 -23.17 -3.72 -34.49
N VAL A 152 -22.11 -4.14 -35.18
CA VAL A 152 -21.83 -3.75 -36.57
C VAL A 152 -22.96 -4.23 -37.50
N SER A 153 -23.42 -5.47 -37.37
CA SER A 153 -24.55 -5.99 -38.14
C SER A 153 -25.84 -5.22 -37.85
N ALA A 154 -26.10 -4.82 -36.60
CA ALA A 154 -27.25 -3.98 -36.27
C ALA A 154 -27.14 -2.58 -36.89
N PHE A 155 -25.95 -1.99 -36.92
CA PHE A 155 -25.70 -0.72 -37.58
C PHE A 155 -25.93 -0.81 -39.09
N VAL A 156 -25.36 -1.84 -39.75
CA VAL A 156 -25.55 -2.08 -41.18
C VAL A 156 -27.03 -2.34 -41.50
N GLY A 157 -27.73 -3.14 -40.69
CA GLY A 157 -29.16 -3.35 -40.82
C GLY A 157 -29.97 -2.05 -40.72
N PHE A 158 -29.64 -1.17 -39.77
CA PHE A 158 -30.26 0.14 -39.62
C PHE A 158 -29.96 1.09 -40.81
N LEU A 159 -28.84 0.92 -41.51
CA LEU A 159 -28.55 1.66 -42.74
C LEU A 159 -29.42 1.19 -43.92
N ILE A 160 -29.70 -0.11 -44.01
CA ILE A 160 -30.40 -0.73 -45.14
C ILE A 160 -31.93 -0.60 -45.03
N ILE A 161 -32.49 -0.61 -43.81
CA ILE A 161 -33.95 -0.55 -43.62
C ILE A 161 -34.53 0.79 -44.11
N ASN A 162 -35.63 0.71 -44.87
CA ASN A 162 -36.41 1.88 -45.30
C ASN A 162 -37.00 2.63 -44.11
N LYS A 163 -36.77 3.95 -44.04
CA LYS A 163 -37.08 4.79 -42.87
C LYS A 163 -38.39 5.56 -42.98
N HIS A 164 -39.26 5.18 -43.92
CA HIS A 164 -40.53 5.86 -44.14
C HIS A 164 -41.44 5.68 -42.91
N GLY A 165 -41.88 6.79 -42.32
CA GLY A 165 -42.77 6.80 -41.15
C GLY A 165 -42.10 6.99 -39.79
N HIS A 166 -40.76 7.01 -39.70
CA HIS A 166 -40.06 7.32 -38.45
C HIS A 166 -39.82 8.81 -38.26
N SER A 167 -39.91 9.30 -37.00
CA SER A 167 -39.61 10.69 -36.70
C SER A 167 -38.14 10.99 -36.93
N ARG A 168 -37.80 12.22 -37.37
CA ARG A 168 -36.40 12.63 -37.55
C ARG A 168 -35.61 12.54 -36.24
N VAL A 169 -36.26 12.79 -35.10
CA VAL A 169 -35.65 12.74 -33.78
C VAL A 169 -35.23 11.31 -33.44
N ASP A 170 -36.09 10.31 -33.65
CA ASP A 170 -35.78 8.91 -33.35
C ASP A 170 -34.63 8.37 -34.22
N LEU A 171 -34.57 8.81 -35.48
CA LEU A 171 -33.47 8.48 -36.39
C LEU A 171 -32.14 9.04 -35.87
N ILE A 172 -32.11 10.32 -35.47
CA ILE A 172 -30.91 10.97 -34.91
C ILE A 172 -30.47 10.23 -33.64
N ILE A 173 -31.40 9.96 -32.72
CA ILE A 173 -31.10 9.26 -31.46
C ILE A 173 -30.47 7.88 -31.75
N SER A 174 -31.05 7.13 -32.68
CA SER A 174 -30.56 5.80 -33.04
C SER A 174 -29.16 5.84 -33.68
N TYR A 175 -28.88 6.80 -34.57
CA TYR A 175 -27.54 7.01 -35.12
C TYR A 175 -26.52 7.32 -34.02
N VAL A 176 -26.84 8.26 -33.13
CA VAL A 176 -25.95 8.64 -32.03
C VAL A 176 -25.68 7.46 -31.10
N LEU A 177 -26.70 6.70 -30.71
CA LEU A 177 -26.55 5.53 -29.82
C LEU A 177 -25.71 4.42 -30.44
N VAL A 178 -25.94 4.09 -31.71
CA VAL A 178 -25.20 2.99 -32.38
C VAL A 178 -23.76 3.40 -32.67
N THR A 179 -23.52 4.63 -33.15
CA THR A 179 -22.15 5.15 -33.32
C THR A 179 -21.41 5.20 -31.99
N GLY A 180 -22.06 5.67 -30.91
CA GLY A 180 -21.51 5.65 -29.56
C GLY A 180 -21.17 4.23 -29.09
N ALA A 181 -22.04 3.25 -29.37
CA ALA A 181 -21.79 1.85 -29.03
C ALA A 181 -20.57 1.28 -29.76
N ILE A 182 -20.40 1.56 -31.06
CA ILE A 182 -19.22 1.17 -31.84
C ILE A 182 -17.96 1.85 -31.29
N ALA A 183 -18.02 3.15 -31.01
CA ALA A 183 -16.89 3.89 -30.44
C ALA A 183 -16.45 3.31 -29.09
N LEU A 184 -17.39 2.93 -28.22
CA LEU A 184 -17.10 2.27 -26.94
C LEU A 184 -16.46 0.88 -27.12
N GLU A 185 -16.87 0.10 -28.12
CA GLU A 185 -16.23 -1.19 -28.43
C GLU A 185 -14.80 -1.00 -28.94
N ILE A 186 -14.59 -0.05 -29.87
CA ILE A 186 -13.26 0.28 -30.38
C ILE A 186 -12.36 0.72 -29.21
N TYR A 187 -12.85 1.62 -28.36
CA TYR A 187 -12.13 2.05 -27.16
C TYR A 187 -11.78 0.88 -26.23
N ALA A 188 -12.71 -0.05 -26.02
CA ALA A 188 -12.49 -1.23 -25.18
C ALA A 188 -11.46 -2.20 -25.78
N VAL A 189 -11.35 -2.30 -27.11
CA VAL A 189 -10.30 -3.05 -27.81
C VAL A 189 -8.96 -2.32 -27.71
N THR A 190 -8.94 -1.01 -27.87
CA THR A 190 -7.73 -0.18 -27.72
C THR A 190 -7.14 -0.31 -26.32
N LEU A 191 -7.97 -0.19 -25.27
CA LEU A 191 -7.55 -0.44 -23.89
C LEU A 191 -7.00 -1.85 -23.70
N LEU A 192 -7.65 -2.85 -24.31
CA LEU A 192 -7.21 -4.24 -24.24
C LEU A 192 -5.81 -4.40 -24.84
N LEU A 193 -5.58 -3.87 -26.04
CA LEU A 193 -4.28 -3.97 -26.72
C LEU A 193 -3.17 -3.26 -25.94
N SER A 194 -3.50 -2.15 -25.27
CA SER A 194 -2.55 -1.37 -24.49
C SER A 194 -2.14 -1.99 -23.14
N SER A 195 -2.76 -3.08 -22.69
CA SER A 195 -2.53 -3.60 -21.33
C SER A 195 -1.24 -4.41 -21.16
N ASP A 196 -0.87 -4.58 -19.89
CA ASP A 196 0.23 -5.45 -19.48
C ASP A 196 0.01 -6.92 -19.80
N TRP A 197 -1.25 -7.39 -19.78
CA TRP A 197 -1.60 -8.77 -20.14
C TRP A 197 -1.37 -9.05 -21.62
N THR A 198 -1.67 -8.07 -22.47
CA THR A 198 -1.36 -8.18 -23.91
C THR A 198 0.14 -8.21 -24.12
N MET A 199 0.90 -7.38 -23.40
CA MET A 199 2.36 -7.37 -23.51
C MET A 199 2.98 -8.71 -23.08
N LEU A 200 2.50 -9.31 -21.98
CA LEU A 200 2.90 -10.66 -21.56
C LEU A 200 2.59 -11.72 -22.63
N TRP A 201 1.41 -11.64 -23.25
CA TRP A 201 1.03 -12.54 -24.33
C TRP A 201 1.95 -12.37 -25.55
N LEU A 202 2.28 -11.12 -25.92
CA LEU A 202 3.23 -10.84 -27.01
C LEU A 202 4.63 -11.35 -26.69
N ASN A 203 5.16 -11.13 -25.49
CA ASN A 203 6.48 -11.61 -25.07
C ASN A 203 6.61 -13.12 -25.23
N LYS A 204 5.58 -13.87 -24.81
CA LYS A 204 5.52 -15.33 -24.97
C LYS A 204 5.53 -15.78 -26.45
N HIS A 205 5.02 -14.96 -27.36
CA HIS A 205 4.88 -15.26 -28.78
C HIS A 205 5.84 -14.45 -29.68
N LYS A 206 6.85 -13.80 -29.09
CA LYS A 206 7.79 -12.89 -29.79
C LYS A 206 8.48 -13.54 -30.98
N SER A 207 8.78 -14.84 -30.92
CA SER A 207 9.40 -15.61 -32.02
C SER A 207 8.46 -15.94 -33.18
N ARG A 208 7.14 -15.82 -32.99
CA ARG A 208 6.12 -16.21 -33.99
C ARG A 208 5.39 -15.01 -34.59
N LEU A 209 5.51 -13.82 -34.01
CA LEU A 209 4.79 -12.63 -34.42
C LEU A 209 5.66 -11.71 -35.28
N PRO A 210 5.08 -11.06 -36.31
CA PRO A 210 5.77 -10.02 -37.05
C PRO A 210 6.19 -8.86 -36.12
N ASN A 211 7.46 -8.47 -36.21
CA ASN A 211 8.03 -7.33 -35.49
C ASN A 211 7.19 -6.01 -35.55
N PRO A 212 6.53 -5.63 -36.68
CA PRO A 212 5.73 -4.40 -36.69
C PRO A 212 4.50 -4.45 -35.77
N ILE A 213 3.90 -5.63 -35.55
CA ILE A 213 2.75 -5.77 -34.64
C ILE A 213 3.22 -5.54 -33.20
N TYR A 214 4.36 -6.11 -32.83
CA TYR A 214 4.97 -5.90 -31.52
C TYR A 214 5.27 -4.42 -31.27
N GLN A 215 5.91 -3.76 -32.23
CA GLN A 215 6.24 -2.33 -32.13
C GLN A 215 4.99 -1.44 -32.05
N ALA A 216 3.93 -1.75 -32.82
CA ALA A 216 2.69 -1.00 -32.79
C ALA A 216 1.98 -1.13 -31.44
N VAL A 217 1.91 -2.34 -30.89
CA VAL A 217 1.28 -2.61 -29.59
C VAL A 217 2.10 -2.01 -28.44
N SER A 218 3.43 -2.09 -28.50
CA SER A 218 4.30 -1.48 -27.49
C SER A 218 4.22 0.04 -27.50
N SER A 219 4.21 0.66 -28.68
CA SER A 219 4.01 2.10 -28.85
C SER A 219 2.62 2.54 -28.35
N LEU A 220 1.58 1.77 -28.68
CA LEU A 220 0.21 2.02 -28.20
C LEU A 220 0.12 1.93 -26.67
N ARG A 221 0.76 0.92 -26.08
CA ARG A 221 0.88 0.78 -24.62
C ARG A 221 1.57 1.99 -24.00
N LEU A 222 2.70 2.44 -24.55
CA LEU A 222 3.41 3.61 -24.03
C LEU A 222 2.58 4.89 -24.16
N ALA A 223 1.84 5.06 -25.26
CA ALA A 223 0.99 6.24 -25.48
C ALA A 223 -0.21 6.29 -24.52
N ILE A 224 -0.83 5.15 -24.21
CA ILE A 224 -2.05 5.07 -23.39
C ILE A 224 -1.75 4.84 -21.91
N ASN A 225 -0.89 3.87 -21.63
CA ASN A 225 -0.51 3.40 -20.29
C ASN A 225 0.87 3.93 -19.86
N GLY A 226 1.41 4.95 -20.52
CA GLY A 226 2.54 5.74 -20.01
C GLY A 226 2.28 6.44 -18.67
N LYS A 227 1.06 6.32 -18.13
CA LYS A 227 0.64 6.84 -16.83
C LYS A 227 0.91 5.82 -15.73
N LYS A 228 1.49 6.32 -14.63
CA LYS A 228 1.81 5.58 -13.41
C LYS A 228 0.61 4.70 -12.96
N ARG A 229 0.85 3.44 -12.57
CA ARG A 229 -0.20 2.48 -12.14
C ARG A 229 -0.89 2.86 -10.82
N TRP A 230 -0.22 3.71 -10.07
CA TRP A 230 -0.75 4.44 -8.94
C TRP A 230 -0.18 5.87 -9.00
N SER A 231 -0.70 6.80 -8.21
CA SER A 231 -0.29 8.21 -8.27
C SER A 231 1.22 8.43 -8.07
N ARG A 232 1.93 7.45 -7.44
CA ARG A 232 3.26 7.64 -6.83
C ARG A 232 3.29 8.87 -5.94
N SER A 233 2.17 9.15 -5.29
CA SER A 233 2.03 10.25 -4.37
C SER A 233 1.41 9.74 -3.08
N ILE A 234 1.99 10.18 -1.97
CA ILE A 234 1.55 9.91 -0.61
C ILE A 234 0.86 11.15 -0.05
N ALA A 235 -0.21 10.93 0.68
CA ALA A 235 -0.94 11.99 1.36
C ALA A 235 -0.29 12.24 2.73
N LEU A 236 0.02 13.50 3.01
CA LEU A 236 0.61 13.94 4.27
C LEU A 236 -0.43 14.73 5.07
N PHE A 237 -0.39 14.59 6.39
CA PHE A 237 -1.22 15.35 7.33
C PHE A 237 -0.39 15.78 8.53
N ASN A 238 -0.44 17.07 8.86
CA ASN A 238 0.26 17.62 10.02
C ASN A 238 -0.73 18.13 11.08
N LEU A 239 -0.59 17.64 12.30
CA LEU A 239 -1.51 17.95 13.40
C LEU A 239 -1.45 19.42 13.81
N ILE A 240 -0.25 19.98 13.92
CA ILE A 240 -0.05 21.37 14.38
C ILE A 240 -0.58 22.34 13.32
N ASP A 241 -0.27 22.12 12.04
CA ASP A 241 -0.76 22.97 10.96
C ASP A 241 -2.30 22.91 10.83
N PHE A 242 -2.91 21.74 11.06
CA PHE A 242 -4.36 21.59 11.15
C PHE A 242 -4.97 22.44 12.28
N CYS A 243 -4.32 22.47 13.45
CA CYS A 243 -4.80 23.28 14.58
C CYS A 243 -4.74 24.79 14.32
N LEU A 244 -3.86 25.25 13.42
CA LEU A 244 -3.66 26.67 13.10
C LEU A 244 -4.66 27.21 12.08
N ARG A 245 -5.05 26.40 11.08
CA ARG A 245 -5.82 26.86 9.91
C ARG A 245 -7.34 26.83 10.08
N ASP A 246 -7.89 26.14 11.08
CA ASP A 246 -9.34 26.07 11.40
C ASP A 246 -9.92 27.44 11.89
N LYS A 247 -9.11 28.51 11.93
CA LYS A 247 -9.57 29.85 12.33
C LYS A 247 -10.17 30.72 11.24
N HIS A 248 -10.03 30.37 9.96
CA HIS A 248 -10.47 31.25 8.86
C HIS A 248 -11.87 30.98 8.31
N THR A 249 -12.58 29.96 8.78
CA THR A 249 -13.94 29.65 8.31
C THR A 249 -14.98 30.30 9.24
N LYS A 250 -15.52 31.46 8.81
CA LYS A 250 -16.57 32.25 9.50
C LYS A 250 -17.93 31.53 9.69
N PHE A 251 -18.00 30.20 9.56
CA PHE A 251 -19.25 29.43 9.51
C PHE A 251 -19.37 28.39 10.63
N SER A 252 -19.08 28.78 11.88
CA SER A 252 -19.23 27.89 13.05
C SER A 252 -20.66 27.36 13.21
N ARG A 253 -21.69 28.13 12.82
CA ARG A 253 -23.11 27.73 12.93
C ARG A 253 -23.58 26.70 11.90
N ILE A 254 -22.86 26.53 10.78
CA ILE A 254 -23.24 25.56 9.72
C ILE A 254 -22.49 24.23 9.89
N ARG A 255 -21.39 24.23 10.65
CA ARG A 255 -20.58 23.05 10.98
C ARG A 255 -21.38 21.96 11.70
N ASP A 256 -22.34 22.36 12.54
CA ASP A 256 -23.16 21.46 13.34
C ASP A 256 -24.29 20.79 12.53
N LEU A 257 -24.60 21.31 11.34
CA LEU A 257 -25.75 20.84 10.56
C LEU A 257 -25.46 19.54 9.77
N PHE A 258 -24.18 19.21 9.51
CA PHE A 258 -23.78 17.97 8.84
C PHE A 258 -22.36 17.51 9.23
N SER A 259 -22.19 16.27 9.69
CA SER A 259 -20.88 15.60 9.95
C SER A 259 -19.95 15.45 8.72
N ILE A 260 -20.32 16.09 7.61
CA ILE A 260 -19.60 16.13 6.34
C ILE A 260 -18.50 17.21 6.40
N TYR A 261 -18.73 18.33 7.11
CA TYR A 261 -17.78 19.44 7.17
C TYR A 261 -16.48 19.07 7.88
N GLU A 262 -16.52 18.35 9.01
CA GLU A 262 -15.31 17.90 9.72
C GLU A 262 -14.46 16.97 8.84
N LYS A 263 -15.10 16.10 8.05
CA LYS A 263 -14.39 15.27 7.06
C LYS A 263 -13.77 16.13 5.96
N LEU A 264 -14.54 17.04 5.37
CA LEU A 264 -14.05 17.94 4.31
C LEU A 264 -12.88 18.81 4.78
N GLU A 265 -12.94 19.31 6.01
CA GLU A 265 -11.87 20.10 6.61
C GLU A 265 -10.57 19.28 6.73
N LYS A 266 -10.65 18.04 7.22
CA LYS A 266 -9.50 17.12 7.25
C LYS A 266 -8.94 16.89 5.84
N TYR A 267 -9.80 16.76 4.82
CA TYR A 267 -9.36 16.63 3.43
C TYR A 267 -8.63 17.87 2.89
N LEU A 268 -9.02 19.09 3.29
CA LEU A 268 -8.35 20.33 2.89
C LEU A 268 -6.93 20.48 3.44
N HIS A 269 -6.60 19.75 4.51
CA HIS A 269 -5.29 19.74 5.14
C HIS A 269 -4.38 18.60 4.64
N ILE A 270 -4.84 17.82 3.66
CA ILE A 270 -4.02 16.80 3.01
C ILE A 270 -3.11 17.47 2.00
N SER A 271 -1.81 17.28 2.16
CA SER A 271 -0.81 17.69 1.17
C SER A 271 -0.31 16.45 0.40
N PRO A 272 -0.60 16.30 -0.91
CA PRO A 272 -0.02 15.24 -1.70
C PRO A 272 1.46 15.53 -1.99
N VAL A 273 2.33 14.56 -1.74
CA VAL A 273 3.78 14.62 -2.05
C VAL A 273 4.16 13.44 -2.90
N ASP A 274 5.08 13.63 -3.85
CA ASP A 274 5.60 12.51 -4.67
C ASP A 274 6.41 11.54 -3.80
N PHE A 275 6.16 10.24 -3.98
CA PHE A 275 6.94 9.18 -3.38
C PHE A 275 8.31 9.08 -4.08
N SER A 276 9.24 9.92 -3.64
CA SER A 276 10.54 10.12 -4.28
C SER A 276 11.37 8.83 -4.31
N THR A 277 12.30 8.78 -5.27
CA THR A 277 13.25 7.66 -5.37
C THR A 277 14.14 7.53 -4.15
N ASP A 278 14.41 8.63 -3.45
CA ASP A 278 15.28 8.63 -2.28
C ASP A 278 14.54 8.06 -1.07
N LEU A 279 13.26 8.39 -0.89
CA LEU A 279 12.42 7.77 0.12
C LEU A 279 12.22 6.26 -0.14
N GLN A 280 12.05 5.86 -1.41
CA GLN A 280 12.03 4.45 -1.81
C GLN A 280 13.32 3.72 -1.40
N LYS A 281 14.48 4.28 -1.75
CA LYS A 281 15.79 3.72 -1.38
C LYS A 281 15.94 3.61 0.13
N TYR A 282 15.53 4.65 0.85
CA TYR A 282 15.64 4.72 2.31
C TYR A 282 14.82 3.62 3.00
N ILE A 283 13.53 3.52 2.68
CA ILE A 283 12.63 2.50 3.23
C ILE A 283 13.12 1.09 2.85
N PHE A 284 13.45 0.87 1.57
CA PHE A 284 13.91 -0.43 1.09
C PHE A 284 15.20 -0.87 1.80
N LYS A 285 16.21 0.01 1.88
CA LYS A 285 17.49 -0.28 2.53
C LYS A 285 17.29 -0.71 3.98
N LEU A 286 16.50 0.04 4.75
CA LEU A 286 16.26 -0.25 6.17
C LEU A 286 15.51 -1.56 6.38
N ILE A 287 14.49 -1.85 5.55
CA ILE A 287 13.77 -3.12 5.63
C ILE A 287 14.70 -4.30 5.34
N ILE A 288 15.52 -4.21 4.29
CA ILE A 288 16.47 -5.27 3.93
C ILE A 288 17.56 -5.45 4.99
N GLU A 289 18.13 -4.36 5.51
CA GLU A 289 19.12 -4.41 6.59
C GLU A 289 18.55 -5.10 7.84
N ASN A 290 17.34 -4.71 8.25
CA ASN A 290 16.67 -5.32 9.39
C ASN A 290 16.35 -6.81 9.13
N CYS A 291 15.97 -7.18 7.91
CA CYS A 291 15.77 -8.60 7.55
C CYS A 291 17.07 -9.41 7.69
N LYS A 292 18.18 -8.91 7.12
CA LYS A 292 19.48 -9.59 7.16
C LYS A 292 19.99 -9.75 8.58
N ASN A 293 19.85 -8.73 9.42
CA ASN A 293 20.25 -8.82 10.83
C ASN A 293 19.39 -9.85 11.59
N ALA A 294 18.09 -9.93 11.29
CA ALA A 294 17.18 -10.88 11.92
C ALA A 294 17.35 -12.33 11.40
N GLU A 295 18.09 -12.58 10.31
CA GLU A 295 18.40 -13.94 9.85
C GLU A 295 19.38 -14.68 10.78
N GLU A 296 20.18 -13.94 11.56
CA GLU A 296 21.10 -14.52 12.54
C GLU A 296 20.35 -15.30 13.64
N SER A 297 19.03 -15.10 13.78
CA SER A 297 18.17 -15.83 14.73
C SER A 297 16.74 -16.03 14.19
N PRO A 298 16.27 -17.28 13.97
CA PRO A 298 14.92 -17.55 13.46
C PRO A 298 13.77 -16.95 14.30
N ASP A 299 13.99 -16.82 15.61
CA ASP A 299 13.05 -16.20 16.55
C ASP A 299 12.94 -14.69 16.35
N GLN A 300 14.01 -14.05 15.87
CA GLN A 300 14.04 -12.60 15.64
C GLN A 300 13.25 -12.21 14.38
N LEU A 301 13.27 -13.00 13.30
CA LEU A 301 12.48 -12.68 12.11
C LEU A 301 10.96 -12.65 12.39
N THR A 302 10.50 -13.54 13.27
CA THR A 302 9.10 -13.58 13.72
C THR A 302 8.76 -12.36 14.60
N LYS A 303 9.71 -11.94 15.45
CA LYS A 303 9.61 -10.76 16.31
C LYS A 303 9.72 -9.44 15.54
N MET A 304 10.42 -9.41 14.40
CA MET A 304 10.57 -8.22 13.55
C MET A 304 9.22 -7.63 13.15
N CYS A 305 8.25 -8.48 12.85
CA CYS A 305 6.89 -8.07 12.48
C CYS A 305 6.09 -7.42 13.63
N SER A 306 6.64 -7.39 14.85
CA SER A 306 6.05 -6.78 16.04
C SER A 306 6.81 -5.55 16.54
N TRP A 307 7.96 -5.20 15.95
CA TRP A 307 8.70 -4.00 16.33
C TRP A 307 7.97 -2.75 15.87
N ARG A 308 7.85 -1.78 16.78
CA ARG A 308 7.21 -0.47 16.62
C ARG A 308 8.21 0.67 16.82
N GLY A 309 9.50 0.36 16.91
CA GLY A 309 10.59 1.27 17.26
C GLY A 309 11.49 0.73 18.36
N GLU A 310 11.08 -0.33 19.09
CA GLU A 310 11.86 -0.87 20.22
C GLU A 310 13.26 -1.31 19.81
N GLU A 311 13.38 -1.96 18.65
CA GLU A 311 14.67 -2.50 18.18
C GLU A 311 15.62 -1.38 17.74
N VAL A 312 15.09 -0.37 17.04
CA VAL A 312 15.85 0.84 16.73
C VAL A 312 16.34 1.52 18.01
N LEU A 313 15.47 1.74 19.00
CA LEU A 313 15.87 2.39 20.25
C LEU A 313 16.93 1.58 21.02
N ARG A 314 16.92 0.24 20.93
CA ARG A 314 18.01 -0.59 21.48
C ARG A 314 19.31 -0.44 20.69
N LYS A 315 19.25 -0.45 19.35
CA LYS A 315 20.42 -0.24 18.47
C LYS A 315 21.12 1.09 18.78
N PHE A 316 20.35 2.15 19.03
CA PHE A 316 20.86 3.49 19.37
C PHE A 316 21.10 3.70 20.88
N ARG A 317 20.91 2.69 21.74
CA ARG A 317 21.08 2.77 23.21
C ARG A 317 20.22 3.85 23.88
N THR A 318 19.05 4.14 23.31
CA THR A 318 18.10 5.14 23.82
C THR A 318 16.82 4.51 24.39
N TYR A 319 16.72 3.17 24.38
CA TYR A 319 15.56 2.43 24.88
C TYR A 319 15.19 2.75 26.32
N GLU A 320 16.16 2.84 27.23
CA GLU A 320 15.88 3.16 28.65
C GLU A 320 15.23 4.54 28.83
N THR A 321 15.52 5.48 27.92
CA THR A 321 15.00 6.86 27.99
C THR A 321 13.69 7.01 27.21
N LEU A 322 13.58 6.35 26.06
CA LEU A 322 12.50 6.57 25.08
C LEU A 322 11.55 5.38 24.91
N GLY A 323 11.84 4.20 25.48
CA GLY A 323 11.11 2.96 25.27
C GLY A 323 9.62 3.05 25.61
N TRP A 324 9.30 3.82 26.67
CA TRP A 324 7.91 4.09 27.06
C TRP A 324 7.05 4.66 25.91
N SER A 325 7.65 5.40 24.97
CA SER A 325 6.93 6.06 23.87
C SER A 325 6.47 5.10 22.76
N VAL A 326 7.08 3.91 22.67
CA VAL A 326 6.76 2.86 21.69
C VAL A 326 6.04 1.67 22.31
N GLU A 327 6.05 1.56 23.64
CA GLU A 327 5.35 0.49 24.38
C GLU A 327 3.84 0.72 24.52
N VAL A 328 3.40 1.99 24.49
CA VAL A 328 1.97 2.39 24.53
C VAL A 328 1.16 1.83 23.34
N ASP A 329 -0.15 2.08 23.34
CA ASP A 329 -0.99 1.72 22.19
C ASP A 329 -0.47 2.36 20.90
N PHE A 330 -0.61 1.67 19.78
CA PHE A 330 0.05 2.08 18.53
C PHE A 330 -0.41 3.45 18.00
N ASP A 331 -1.70 3.76 18.14
CA ASP A 331 -2.26 5.07 17.83
C ASP A 331 -1.72 6.19 18.74
N GLU A 332 -1.42 5.86 20.00
CA GLU A 332 -0.75 6.76 20.94
C GLU A 332 0.69 7.02 20.49
N SER A 333 1.46 5.96 20.17
CA SER A 333 2.84 6.09 19.68
C SER A 333 2.93 6.97 18.43
N ILE A 334 2.01 6.81 17.46
CA ILE A 334 1.97 7.66 16.26
C ILE A 334 1.81 9.13 16.65
N LEU A 335 0.88 9.46 17.54
CA LEU A 335 0.64 10.84 17.94
C LEU A 335 1.83 11.44 18.71
N LEU A 336 2.39 10.69 19.67
CA LEU A 336 3.55 11.09 20.46
C LEU A 336 4.74 11.43 19.56
N TRP A 337 5.12 10.47 18.72
CA TRP A 337 6.24 10.62 17.81
C TRP A 337 5.97 11.68 16.76
N HIS A 338 4.73 11.86 16.29
CA HIS A 338 4.39 12.90 15.33
C HIS A 338 4.63 14.30 15.90
N ILE A 339 4.11 14.57 17.10
CA ILE A 339 4.33 15.84 17.81
C ILE A 339 5.82 16.05 18.02
N ALA A 340 6.51 15.04 18.55
CA ALA A 340 7.93 15.16 18.86
C ALA A 340 8.79 15.41 17.61
N THR A 341 8.52 14.67 16.53
CA THR A 341 9.20 14.82 15.24
C THR A 341 8.96 16.19 14.62
N ASP A 342 7.73 16.72 14.69
CA ASP A 342 7.39 18.03 14.11
C ASP A 342 8.05 19.19 14.86
N LEU A 343 8.08 19.13 16.19
CA LEU A 343 8.80 20.09 17.03
C LEU A 343 10.30 20.03 16.77
N PHE A 344 10.88 18.82 16.77
CA PHE A 344 12.30 18.60 16.49
C PHE A 344 12.69 19.06 15.08
N TYR A 345 11.84 18.82 14.07
CA TYR A 345 12.04 19.31 12.71
C TYR A 345 12.16 20.83 12.62
N SER A 346 11.33 21.56 13.39
CA SER A 346 11.31 23.02 13.34
C SER A 346 12.51 23.70 13.99
N ASN A 347 13.14 23.04 14.97
CA ASN A 347 14.30 23.58 15.69
C ASN A 347 15.63 23.40 14.93
N HIS A 348 15.72 22.36 14.10
CA HIS A 348 16.96 22.01 13.40
C HIS A 348 16.81 22.33 11.91
N LYS A 349 16.88 23.61 11.49
CA LYS A 349 16.66 24.01 10.07
C LYS A 349 17.89 23.85 9.14
N ASP A 350 19.07 23.58 9.68
CA ASP A 350 20.32 23.48 8.91
C ASP A 350 20.39 22.21 8.01
N ALA A 351 21.42 22.15 7.16
CA ALA A 351 21.65 21.17 6.09
C ALA A 351 21.02 19.81 6.38
N ILE A 352 20.11 19.37 5.50
CA ILE A 352 19.09 18.37 5.80
C ILE A 352 19.58 16.98 5.37
N PRO A 353 19.95 16.07 6.29
CA PRO A 353 20.28 14.70 5.91
C PRO A 353 19.05 14.01 5.29
N GLU A 354 19.25 13.02 4.42
CA GLU A 354 18.15 12.25 3.82
C GLU A 354 17.21 11.65 4.87
N SER A 355 17.77 11.20 6.00
CA SER A 355 17.02 10.67 7.16
C SER A 355 16.06 11.71 7.76
N LYS A 356 16.41 13.00 7.78
CA LYS A 356 15.53 14.06 8.28
C LYS A 356 14.32 14.26 7.38
N ILE A 357 14.51 14.24 6.06
CA ILE A 357 13.39 14.32 5.11
C ILE A 357 12.50 13.08 5.23
N ALA A 358 13.12 11.89 5.24
CA ALA A 358 12.38 10.64 5.37
C ALA A 358 11.57 10.58 6.67
N GLY A 359 12.17 10.91 7.81
CA GLY A 359 11.50 10.92 9.10
C GLY A 359 10.32 11.89 9.15
N LYS A 360 10.46 13.10 8.59
CA LYS A 360 9.35 14.07 8.55
C LYS A 360 8.21 13.59 7.64
N VAL A 361 8.53 13.09 6.45
CA VAL A 361 7.53 12.60 5.49
C VAL A 361 6.80 11.38 6.04
N LEU A 362 7.50 10.43 6.65
CA LEU A 362 6.90 9.25 7.26
C LEU A 362 6.03 9.62 8.47
N SER A 363 6.47 10.56 9.31
CA SER A 363 5.67 11.10 10.42
C SER A 363 4.33 11.66 9.94
N ASP A 364 4.34 12.55 8.94
CA ASP A 364 3.11 13.15 8.41
C ASP A 364 2.24 12.12 7.66
N TYR A 365 2.85 11.11 7.04
CA TYR A 365 2.13 10.02 6.38
C TYR A 365 1.44 9.09 7.38
N MET A 366 2.11 8.69 8.46
CA MET A 366 1.52 7.87 9.52
C MET A 366 0.39 8.62 10.24
N MET A 367 0.57 9.93 10.46
CA MET A 367 -0.49 10.80 10.96
C MET A 367 -1.68 10.88 9.99
N TYR A 368 -1.44 10.97 8.68
CA TYR A 368 -2.49 10.87 7.66
C TYR A 368 -3.25 9.54 7.75
N LEU A 369 -2.55 8.41 7.90
CA LEU A 369 -3.20 7.12 8.04
C LEU A 369 -4.09 7.08 9.29
N LEU A 370 -3.63 7.61 10.41
CA LEU A 370 -4.39 7.66 11.66
C LEU A 370 -5.70 8.44 11.52
N VAL A 371 -5.66 9.61 10.87
CA VAL A 371 -6.83 10.49 10.73
C VAL A 371 -7.76 10.04 9.59
N MET A 372 -7.19 9.70 8.44
CA MET A 372 -7.94 9.50 7.19
C MET A 372 -8.16 8.03 6.85
N ARG A 373 -7.34 7.11 7.36
CA ARG A 373 -7.37 5.68 7.05
C ARG A 373 -7.24 4.79 8.29
N PRO A 374 -7.98 5.05 9.40
CA PRO A 374 -7.82 4.32 10.65
C PRO A 374 -8.05 2.81 10.52
N PHE A 375 -8.87 2.36 9.57
CA PHE A 375 -9.11 0.94 9.31
C PHE A 375 -7.91 0.18 8.73
N MET A 376 -6.85 0.89 8.29
CA MET A 376 -5.58 0.30 7.86
C MET A 376 -4.56 0.25 8.99
N LEU A 377 -4.91 0.74 10.18
CA LEU A 377 -4.07 0.65 11.37
C LEU A 377 -4.66 -0.38 12.35
N PRO A 378 -3.85 -0.88 13.30
CA PRO A 378 -4.34 -1.64 14.45
C PRO A 378 -5.54 -0.97 15.12
N LYS A 379 -6.44 -1.79 15.68
CA LYS A 379 -7.59 -1.29 16.42
C LYS A 379 -7.10 -0.51 17.65
N GLY A 380 -7.67 0.67 17.86
CA GLY A 380 -7.35 1.55 18.98
C GLY A 380 -8.36 2.69 19.08
N ILE A 381 -8.09 3.66 19.95
CA ILE A 381 -8.94 4.84 20.19
C ILE A 381 -8.38 6.09 19.51
N GLY A 382 -7.63 5.91 18.41
CA GLY A 382 -6.81 6.96 17.82
C GLY A 382 -7.57 8.19 17.34
N GLN A 383 -8.84 8.02 16.95
CA GLN A 383 -9.71 9.14 16.63
C GLN A 383 -10.05 10.00 17.85
N ILE A 384 -10.29 9.36 19.01
CA ILE A 384 -10.55 10.04 20.28
C ILE A 384 -9.29 10.75 20.75
N ARG A 385 -8.14 10.04 20.79
CA ARG A 385 -6.83 10.62 21.14
C ARG A 385 -6.49 11.81 20.25
N PHE A 386 -6.73 11.70 18.94
CA PHE A 386 -6.53 12.80 17.99
C PHE A 386 -7.42 14.01 18.31
N GLN A 387 -8.73 13.80 18.53
CA GLN A 387 -9.67 14.87 18.85
C GLN A 387 -9.31 15.58 20.15
N ASP A 388 -8.98 14.82 21.20
CA ASP A 388 -8.58 15.36 22.50
C ASP A 388 -7.25 16.13 22.41
N THR A 389 -6.28 15.60 21.65
CA THR A 389 -4.98 16.25 21.43
C THR A 389 -5.15 17.55 20.65
N VAL A 390 -5.99 17.57 19.60
CA VAL A 390 -6.33 18.80 18.87
C VAL A 390 -7.00 19.83 19.79
N ALA A 391 -7.92 19.40 20.65
CA ALA A 391 -8.55 20.28 21.63
C ALA A 391 -7.53 20.84 22.63
N ALA A 392 -6.58 20.03 23.10
CA ALA A 392 -5.51 20.47 23.98
C ALA A 392 -4.59 21.50 23.31
N VAL A 393 -4.13 21.25 22.08
CA VAL A 393 -3.30 22.19 21.30
C VAL A 393 -4.02 23.53 21.11
N ARG A 394 -5.31 23.48 20.77
CA ARG A 394 -6.11 24.70 20.58
C ARG A 394 -6.31 25.49 21.87
N ARG A 395 -6.47 24.83 23.02
CA ARG A 395 -6.53 25.51 24.33
C ARG A 395 -5.21 26.22 24.63
N VAL A 396 -4.09 25.55 24.43
CA VAL A 396 -2.76 26.15 24.60
C VAL A 396 -2.58 27.43 23.76
N PHE A 397 -3.01 27.40 22.49
CA PHE A 397 -2.97 28.58 21.62
C PHE A 397 -3.96 29.69 22.02
N GLN A 398 -5.03 29.37 22.74
CA GLN A 398 -5.94 30.38 23.29
C GLN A 398 -5.34 31.03 24.53
N ASP A 399 -4.72 30.25 25.41
CA ASP A 399 -4.18 30.71 26.70
C ASP A 399 -2.86 31.48 26.54
N SER A 400 -2.01 31.06 25.60
CA SER A 400 -0.66 31.63 25.39
C SER A 400 -0.63 32.79 24.37
N GLY A 401 -1.77 33.13 23.77
CA GLY A 401 -1.84 34.02 22.61
C GLY A 401 -1.72 33.25 21.30
N LEU A 402 -2.50 33.69 20.30
CA LEU A 402 -2.63 32.97 19.04
C LEU A 402 -1.35 33.10 18.21
N PRO A 403 -0.73 31.97 17.83
CA PRO A 403 0.43 32.02 16.95
C PRO A 403 0.04 32.60 15.59
N SER A 404 0.88 33.49 15.08
CA SER A 404 0.73 34.15 13.79
C SER A 404 1.11 33.23 12.63
N ASN A 405 1.98 32.26 12.87
CA ASN A 405 2.46 31.28 11.90
C ASN A 405 2.84 29.95 12.57
N SER A 406 3.13 28.94 11.75
CA SER A 406 3.45 27.60 12.26
C SER A 406 4.78 27.50 13.01
N ASP A 407 5.76 28.39 12.76
CA ASP A 407 7.03 28.41 13.51
C ASP A 407 6.83 28.94 14.93
N GLU A 408 5.99 29.95 15.11
CA GLU A 408 5.62 30.50 16.42
C GLU A 408 4.85 29.47 17.25
N ALA A 409 3.90 28.76 16.61
CA ALA A 409 3.14 27.68 17.25
C ALA A 409 4.05 26.62 17.87
N ARG A 410 5.07 26.18 17.11
CA ARG A 410 6.04 25.16 17.56
C ARG A 410 6.98 25.64 18.66
N LYS A 411 7.18 26.96 18.80
CA LYS A 411 7.93 27.54 19.92
C LYS A 411 7.11 27.69 21.21
N ILE A 412 5.79 27.78 21.10
CA ILE A 412 4.87 27.92 22.24
C ILE A 412 4.64 26.56 22.92
N LEU A 413 4.38 25.51 22.13
CA LEU A 413 3.97 24.21 22.66
C LEU A 413 4.90 23.63 23.74
N PRO A 414 6.25 23.62 23.58
CA PRO A 414 7.15 23.07 24.59
C PRO A 414 7.28 23.94 25.86
N LYS A 415 6.87 25.21 25.82
CA LYS A 415 7.06 26.16 26.94
C LYS A 415 5.94 26.15 27.96
N VAL A 416 4.83 25.49 27.64
CA VAL A 416 3.64 25.49 28.49
C VAL A 416 3.91 24.55 29.65
N ASP A 417 3.78 25.08 30.88
CA ASP A 417 4.21 24.41 32.09
C ASP A 417 3.51 23.04 32.25
N ILE A 418 4.36 22.03 32.35
CA ILE A 418 4.12 20.59 32.53
C ILE A 418 3.11 20.29 33.67
N ARG A 419 2.95 21.22 34.62
CA ARG A 419 2.02 21.11 35.75
C ARG A 419 0.54 20.97 35.37
N PHE A 420 0.13 21.35 34.16
CA PHE A 420 -1.23 21.05 33.68
C PHE A 420 -1.45 19.55 33.42
N GLY A 421 -0.40 18.80 33.06
CA GLY A 421 -0.46 17.34 32.85
C GLY A 421 -0.86 16.60 34.12
N GLU A 422 -0.27 16.93 35.28
CA GLU A 422 -0.59 16.29 36.56
C GLU A 422 -2.04 16.50 37.03
N LEU A 423 -2.68 17.61 36.64
CA LEU A 423 -4.08 17.90 36.95
C LEU A 423 -5.06 17.13 36.04
N VAL A 424 -4.70 16.88 34.78
CA VAL A 424 -5.50 16.10 33.83
C VAL A 424 -5.36 14.60 34.07
N ILE A 425 -4.17 14.13 34.46
CA ILE A 425 -3.88 12.71 34.78
C ILE A 425 -4.75 12.18 35.94
N LYS A 426 -5.32 13.05 36.79
CA LYS A 426 -6.24 12.63 37.87
C LYS A 426 -7.69 12.37 37.42
N GLY A 427 -8.05 12.63 36.17
CA GLY A 427 -9.38 12.30 35.66
C GLY A 427 -9.30 11.58 34.31
N ASN A 428 -9.79 10.34 34.25
CA ASN A 428 -9.91 9.49 33.04
C ASN A 428 -10.73 10.11 31.87
N ALA A 429 -10.99 11.42 31.86
CA ALA A 429 -11.87 12.10 30.91
C ALA A 429 -11.17 12.61 29.64
N CYS A 430 -9.84 12.71 29.59
CA CYS A 430 -9.10 13.25 28.44
C CYS A 430 -7.99 12.28 28.02
N GLN A 431 -7.98 11.90 26.74
CA GLN A 431 -6.99 10.99 26.12
C GLN A 431 -5.97 11.76 25.26
N SER A 432 -5.78 13.06 25.52
CA SER A 432 -4.81 13.89 24.83
C SER A 432 -3.38 13.44 25.14
N VAL A 433 -2.52 13.42 24.13
CA VAL A 433 -1.11 13.03 24.27
C VAL A 433 -0.13 14.21 24.08
N LEU A 434 -0.66 15.44 24.04
CA LEU A 434 0.14 16.64 23.77
C LEU A 434 1.32 16.76 24.72
N PHE A 435 1.08 16.54 26.01
CA PHE A 435 2.09 16.69 27.05
C PHE A 435 3.20 15.64 26.90
N GLU A 436 2.83 14.39 26.75
CA GLU A 436 3.74 13.27 26.54
C GLU A 436 4.52 13.45 25.23
N GLY A 437 3.91 13.98 24.17
CA GLY A 437 4.57 14.34 22.92
C GLY A 437 5.62 15.45 23.09
N CYS A 438 5.32 16.50 23.85
CA CYS A 438 6.28 17.54 24.22
C CYS A 438 7.42 17.00 25.09
N ARG A 439 7.11 16.14 26.07
CA ARG A 439 8.10 15.44 26.89
C ARG A 439 9.03 14.58 26.04
N LEU A 440 8.50 13.84 25.07
CA LEU A 440 9.30 13.05 24.14
C LEU A 440 10.25 13.94 23.33
N PHE A 441 9.78 15.09 22.85
CA PHE A 441 10.63 16.09 22.19
C PHE A 441 11.76 16.60 23.10
N GLU A 442 11.48 16.97 24.34
CA GLU A 442 12.52 17.41 25.29
C GLU A 442 13.56 16.33 25.56
N LEU A 443 13.12 15.07 25.70
CA LEU A 443 14.03 13.94 25.85
C LEU A 443 14.93 13.79 24.62
N LEU A 444 14.39 13.90 23.39
CA LEU A 444 15.16 13.84 22.15
C LEU A 444 16.21 14.97 22.06
N GLU A 445 15.86 16.19 22.48
CA GLU A 445 16.80 17.31 22.55
C GLU A 445 17.91 17.02 23.57
N SER A 446 17.56 16.49 24.75
CA SER A 446 18.49 16.22 25.85
C SER A 446 19.50 15.08 25.58
N LEU A 447 19.24 14.22 24.59
CA LEU A 447 20.15 13.13 24.22
C LEU A 447 21.51 13.71 23.85
N LYS A 448 22.53 13.36 24.63
CA LYS A 448 23.91 13.82 24.42
C LYS A 448 24.50 13.13 23.19
N THR A 449 25.24 13.89 22.41
CA THR A 449 26.10 13.34 21.37
C THR A 449 27.32 12.72 22.05
N GLU A 450 27.40 11.40 22.12
CA GLU A 450 28.68 10.76 22.37
C GLU A 450 29.55 10.94 21.11
N HIS A 451 30.74 11.51 21.25
CA HIS A 451 31.78 11.57 20.20
C HIS A 451 31.56 12.51 19.00
N GLY A 452 31.12 13.75 19.22
CA GLY A 452 31.36 14.85 18.26
C GLY A 452 30.77 14.68 16.84
N GLN A 453 29.95 13.66 16.60
CA GLN A 453 29.23 13.48 15.35
C GLN A 453 28.06 14.46 15.30
N GLU A 454 27.94 15.16 14.18
CA GLU A 454 26.87 16.11 13.88
C GLU A 454 25.48 15.53 14.16
N SER A 455 24.49 16.41 14.32
CA SER A 455 23.08 16.14 14.66
C SER A 455 22.34 15.10 13.79
N GLY A 456 22.98 14.52 12.77
CA GLY A 456 22.42 13.56 11.83
C GLY A 456 22.00 12.21 12.43
N TRP A 457 22.69 11.71 13.46
CA TRP A 457 22.37 10.39 14.04
C TRP A 457 20.99 10.38 14.72
N LYS A 458 20.57 11.49 15.34
CA LYS A 458 19.22 11.61 15.96
C LYS A 458 18.14 11.47 14.89
N TRP A 459 18.35 12.07 13.71
CA TRP A 459 17.43 11.93 12.58
C TRP A 459 17.44 10.53 11.98
N GLU A 460 18.58 9.87 11.93
CA GLU A 460 18.67 8.46 11.55
C GLU A 460 17.86 7.58 12.51
N MET A 461 18.00 7.78 13.83
CA MET A 461 17.18 7.08 14.82
C MET A 461 15.67 7.36 14.64
N ILE A 462 15.27 8.63 14.56
CA ILE A 462 13.86 9.03 14.42
C ILE A 462 13.24 8.42 13.15
N SER A 463 13.93 8.53 12.02
CA SER A 463 13.43 8.00 10.75
C SER A 463 13.39 6.47 10.73
N ASN A 464 14.34 5.79 11.37
CA ASN A 464 14.30 4.34 11.53
C ASN A 464 13.10 3.89 12.39
N VAL A 465 12.78 4.62 13.48
CA VAL A 465 11.56 4.34 14.28
C VAL A 465 10.31 4.46 13.42
N TRP A 466 10.22 5.49 12.57
CA TRP A 466 9.09 5.64 11.66
C TRP A 466 8.98 4.52 10.62
N VAL A 467 10.11 3.99 10.13
CA VAL A 467 10.12 2.83 9.24
C VAL A 467 9.64 1.57 9.97
N GLU A 468 10.02 1.35 11.22
CA GLU A 468 9.48 0.23 12.02
C GLU A 468 7.98 0.36 12.25
N MET A 469 7.49 1.54 12.63
CA MET A 469 6.05 1.79 12.76
C MET A 469 5.29 1.58 11.44
N LEU A 470 5.88 1.99 10.31
CA LEU A 470 5.31 1.76 8.97
C LEU A 470 5.20 0.27 8.66
N CYS A 471 6.26 -0.50 8.93
CA CYS A 471 6.30 -1.95 8.74
C CYS A 471 5.28 -2.66 9.64
N TYR A 472 5.20 -2.25 10.91
CA TYR A 472 4.21 -2.78 11.85
C TYR A 472 2.78 -2.54 11.34
N ALA A 473 2.45 -1.30 10.95
CA ALA A 473 1.14 -0.97 10.39
C ALA A 473 0.84 -1.77 9.11
N ALA A 474 1.84 -1.94 8.23
CA ALA A 474 1.70 -2.68 6.98
C ALA A 474 1.42 -4.18 7.21
N ASN A 475 2.00 -4.77 8.26
CA ASN A 475 1.79 -6.16 8.62
C ASN A 475 0.48 -6.38 9.41
N GLN A 476 0.04 -5.42 10.23
CA GLN A 476 -1.21 -5.50 10.99
C GLN A 476 -2.46 -5.17 10.14
N CYS A 477 -2.28 -4.50 9.00
CA CYS A 477 -3.38 -4.18 8.09
C CYS A 477 -3.87 -5.43 7.35
N GLY A 478 -5.14 -5.79 7.54
CA GLY A 478 -5.73 -6.93 6.84
C GLY A 478 -5.69 -6.77 5.31
N TRP A 479 -5.33 -7.83 4.59
CA TRP A 479 -5.21 -7.85 3.13
C TRP A 479 -6.49 -7.44 2.37
N ASN A 480 -7.66 -7.60 3.00
CA ASN A 480 -8.92 -7.06 2.47
C ASN A 480 -8.92 -5.53 2.42
N HIS A 481 -8.37 -4.85 3.42
CA HIS A 481 -8.27 -3.39 3.44
C HIS A 481 -7.23 -2.91 2.42
N HIS A 482 -6.09 -3.62 2.28
CA HIS A 482 -5.12 -3.38 1.21
C HIS A 482 -5.75 -3.49 -0.18
N ALA A 483 -6.49 -4.57 -0.45
CA ALA A 483 -7.21 -4.77 -1.72
C ALA A 483 -8.23 -3.67 -1.99
N GLN A 484 -9.04 -3.28 -1.01
CA GLN A 484 -10.02 -2.20 -1.17
C GLN A 484 -9.38 -0.86 -1.54
N ARG A 485 -8.14 -0.59 -1.10
CA ARG A 485 -7.43 0.65 -1.46
C ARG A 485 -6.92 0.66 -2.89
N LEU A 486 -6.65 -0.49 -3.50
CA LEU A 486 -6.29 -0.56 -4.92
C LEU A 486 -7.42 0.03 -5.79
N GLY A 487 -8.68 -0.27 -5.43
CA GLY A 487 -9.87 0.33 -6.07
C GLY A 487 -10.01 1.86 -5.92
N ARG A 488 -9.18 2.51 -5.09
CA ARG A 488 -9.23 3.95 -4.79
C ARG A 488 -7.90 4.68 -5.08
N GLY A 489 -7.02 4.08 -5.88
CA GLY A 489 -5.76 4.71 -6.32
C GLY A 489 -4.49 4.18 -5.66
N GLY A 490 -4.59 3.15 -4.82
CA GLY A 490 -3.46 2.55 -4.10
C GLY A 490 -3.09 3.29 -2.81
N GLU A 491 -2.16 2.73 -2.06
CA GLU A 491 -1.63 3.31 -0.82
C GLU A 491 -0.18 2.85 -0.62
N LEU A 492 0.69 3.70 -0.07
CA LEU A 492 2.09 3.32 0.19
C LEU A 492 2.15 2.11 1.14
N LEU A 493 1.25 2.06 2.13
CA LEU A 493 1.16 0.95 3.09
C LEU A 493 0.98 -0.41 2.41
N THR A 494 0.23 -0.45 1.29
CA THR A 494 0.04 -1.68 0.52
C THR A 494 1.31 -2.11 -0.22
N HIS A 495 2.12 -1.15 -0.69
CA HIS A 495 3.40 -1.45 -1.34
C HIS A 495 4.41 -1.99 -0.33
N VAL A 496 4.48 -1.39 0.86
CA VAL A 496 5.34 -1.86 1.96
C VAL A 496 4.89 -3.24 2.45
N SER A 497 3.59 -3.46 2.61
CA SER A 497 3.05 -4.77 3.02
C SER A 497 3.40 -5.88 2.03
N LEU A 498 3.29 -5.61 0.72
CA LEU A 498 3.69 -6.58 -0.31
C LEU A 498 5.21 -6.80 -0.35
N LEU A 499 6.04 -5.75 -0.20
CA LEU A 499 7.49 -5.89 -0.05
C LEU A 499 7.85 -6.80 1.13
N MET A 500 7.24 -6.55 2.29
CA MET A 500 7.43 -7.37 3.48
C MET A 500 7.01 -8.82 3.24
N ALA A 501 5.92 -9.06 2.51
CA ALA A 501 5.51 -10.39 2.11
C ALA A 501 6.57 -11.10 1.25
N HIS A 502 7.18 -10.40 0.29
CA HIS A 502 8.28 -10.95 -0.50
C HIS A 502 9.49 -11.36 0.33
N LEU A 503 9.70 -10.69 1.47
CA LEU A 503 10.76 -10.96 2.43
C LEU A 503 10.35 -11.99 3.50
N GLY A 504 9.18 -12.61 3.36
CA GLY A 504 8.68 -13.61 4.31
C GLY A 504 8.18 -13.02 5.64
N LEU A 505 7.98 -11.70 5.72
CA LEU A 505 7.51 -10.97 6.90
C LEU A 505 5.99 -10.79 6.89
N THR A 506 5.21 -11.87 6.99
CA THR A 506 3.74 -11.79 7.08
C THR A 506 3.17 -12.67 8.19
N GLU A 507 2.10 -12.21 8.83
CA GLU A 507 1.45 -12.96 9.93
C GLU A 507 0.97 -14.36 9.53
N ASN A 508 0.52 -14.53 8.28
CA ASN A 508 0.10 -15.83 7.75
C ASN A 508 1.23 -16.88 7.71
N LEU A 509 2.49 -16.45 7.87
CA LEU A 509 3.66 -17.32 7.96
C LEU A 509 4.08 -17.65 9.40
N LYS A 510 3.62 -16.85 10.39
CA LYS A 510 3.96 -17.01 11.81
C LYS A 510 3.48 -18.33 12.39
N SER A 511 2.32 -18.84 11.93
CA SER A 511 1.75 -20.11 12.43
C SER A 511 2.55 -21.37 12.09
N LYS A 512 3.54 -21.31 11.17
CA LYS A 512 4.26 -22.52 10.71
C LYS A 512 5.75 -22.56 11.02
N ARG A 513 6.46 -21.44 11.21
CA ARG A 513 7.87 -21.53 11.66
C ARG A 513 8.01 -22.15 13.04
N GLY A 514 7.05 -21.94 13.94
CA GLY A 514 7.01 -22.63 15.24
C GLY A 514 6.65 -24.12 15.17
N ALA A 515 6.10 -24.60 14.05
CA ALA A 515 5.70 -26.01 13.87
C ALA A 515 6.70 -26.82 13.05
N ILE A 516 7.69 -26.16 12.44
CA ILE A 516 8.77 -26.78 11.66
C ILE A 516 10.09 -26.34 12.30
N GLN A 517 10.23 -26.56 13.61
CA GLN A 517 11.56 -26.71 14.18
C GLN A 517 12.01 -28.14 13.87
N PRO A 518 13.19 -28.36 13.29
CA PRO A 518 13.82 -29.66 13.40
C PRO A 518 14.11 -29.89 14.89
N LEU A 519 13.60 -31.00 15.42
CA LEU A 519 14.11 -31.59 16.66
C LEU A 519 15.58 -31.94 16.50
#